data_AF-A0A9E2BIT2-F1
#
_entry.id   AF-A0A9E2BIT2-F1
#
_cell.length_a   1.000
_cell.length_b   1.000
_cell.length_c   1.000
_cell.angle_alpha   90.00
_cell.angle_beta   90.00
_cell.angle_gamma   90.00
#
_symmetry.space_group_name_H-M   'P 1'
#
loop_
_entity.id
_entity.type
_entity.pdbx_description
1 polymer ?
#
loop_
_entity_poly.entity_id
_entity_poly.type
_entity_poly.pdbx_seq_one_letter_code
_entity_poly.pdbx_strand_id
1 'polypeptide(L)'
;MKKVEFKYTDDSWIDAGIMGFWDYIEDEGIHQKFGVQINRDYYTISASAPGKIENFLKEIFERIKNRRYIQPTGNKVCIYNSGKDDFEVVDKLNLVNIAGALFSAGAGGLKPNYGKAYDLPKEKQERWGIMKSERQKEKVDFKTDKKGCVYRSRPQYNWPFKPNLNPERKEICTFCGSSNASSNIHSNNYPFLVPVKNWSNFYSNLSLELKMCTLCEIASLFAVNRIFYNINRRKKTLFMAIPHASSLDEMDLFWRDTKEIIGGKRLSEPSNIFDDGYRYQYLNETILAFNYKLYKSLKETVGADRRMNVISTKIWHFFLGDISGKIVSFRNNLIFDEMAYLFKLYESTEKERINFPLMFSNLVIKEGNDYNNLYREILSERIIKNASINEIAEKIIYKKGEKVRDFANFTKLYNLGRYV
;
A
#
# COMPACT_ATOMS: atom_id res chain seq x y z
N MET A 1 26.50 25.50 -1.09
CA MET A 1 25.11 25.00 -1.21
C MET A 1 25.14 23.48 -1.10
N LYS A 2 24.37 22.88 -0.20
CA LYS A 2 24.26 21.41 -0.10
C LYS A 2 23.18 20.94 -1.07
N LYS A 3 23.49 19.89 -1.85
CA LYS A 3 22.57 19.23 -2.78
C LYS A 3 22.46 17.74 -2.40
N VAL A 4 21.25 17.20 -2.47
CA VAL A 4 20.96 15.77 -2.38
C VAL A 4 20.08 15.35 -3.56
N GLU A 5 20.16 14.08 -3.94
CA GLU A 5 19.53 13.53 -5.13
C GLU A 5 18.88 12.20 -4.80
N PHE A 6 17.61 12.03 -5.19
CA PHE A 6 16.99 10.72 -5.22
C PHE A 6 17.47 9.99 -6.47
N LYS A 7 18.19 8.89 -6.26
CA LYS A 7 18.67 8.04 -7.35
C LYS A 7 17.62 6.99 -7.67
N TYR A 8 17.55 6.59 -8.94
CA TYR A 8 16.91 5.34 -9.33
C TYR A 8 17.53 4.17 -8.55
N THR A 9 16.69 3.29 -8.01
CA THR A 9 17.15 2.23 -7.10
C THR A 9 16.95 0.82 -7.64
N ASP A 10 16.24 0.66 -8.76
CA ASP A 10 15.77 -0.65 -9.27
C ASP A 10 14.86 -1.37 -8.24
N ASP A 11 14.42 -0.65 -7.20
CA ASP A 11 13.48 -1.13 -6.19
C ASP A 11 12.13 -0.47 -6.42
N SER A 12 11.18 -1.23 -7.00
CA SER A 12 9.89 -0.67 -7.42
C SER A 12 9.10 -0.01 -6.29
N TRP A 13 9.30 -0.44 -5.03
CA TRP A 13 8.67 0.19 -3.88
C TRP A 13 9.30 1.55 -3.59
N ILE A 14 10.64 1.61 -3.54
CA ILE A 14 11.36 2.85 -3.31
C ILE A 14 11.11 3.84 -4.46
N ASP A 15 11.20 3.40 -5.71
CA ASP A 15 11.04 4.26 -6.89
C ASP A 15 9.61 4.81 -7.00
N ALA A 16 8.59 4.00 -6.71
CA ALA A 16 7.21 4.49 -6.56
C ALA A 16 7.08 5.53 -5.43
N GLY A 17 7.82 5.30 -4.33
CA GLY A 17 7.94 6.21 -3.22
C GLY A 17 8.54 7.56 -3.56
N ILE A 18 9.58 7.58 -4.41
CA ILE A 18 10.17 8.81 -4.94
C ILE A 18 9.10 9.62 -5.68
N MET A 19 8.32 8.98 -6.55
CA MET A 19 7.24 9.65 -7.27
C MET A 19 6.15 10.19 -6.33
N GLY A 20 5.78 9.41 -5.32
CA GLY A 20 4.81 9.84 -4.30
C GLY A 20 5.29 11.06 -3.52
N PHE A 21 6.58 11.14 -3.22
CA PHE A 21 7.21 12.27 -2.55
C PHE A 21 7.21 13.53 -3.42
N TRP A 22 7.64 13.41 -4.68
CA TRP A 22 7.71 14.54 -5.60
C TRP A 22 6.34 15.13 -5.93
N ASP A 23 5.36 14.27 -6.21
CA ASP A 23 3.99 14.71 -6.46
C ASP A 23 3.41 15.44 -5.24
N TYR A 24 3.67 14.95 -4.02
CA TYR A 24 3.18 15.59 -2.81
C TYR A 24 3.80 16.98 -2.60
N ILE A 25 5.09 17.14 -2.88
CA ILE A 25 5.77 18.43 -2.70
C ILE A 25 5.29 19.49 -3.69
N GLU A 26 5.07 19.08 -4.93
CA GLU A 26 4.53 19.96 -5.97
C GLU A 26 3.09 20.38 -5.65
N ASP A 27 2.24 19.43 -5.26
CA ASP A 27 0.85 19.70 -4.87
C ASP A 27 0.76 20.67 -3.66
N GLU A 28 1.72 20.63 -2.73
CA GLU A 28 1.69 21.42 -1.48
C GLU A 28 2.44 22.75 -1.55
N GLY A 29 3.41 22.91 -2.45
CA GLY A 29 4.20 24.14 -2.60
C GLY A 29 5.04 24.52 -1.36
N ILE A 30 5.31 23.59 -0.43
CA ILE A 30 5.86 23.91 0.89
C ILE A 30 7.37 24.20 0.92
N HIS A 31 8.11 23.81 -0.12
CA HIS A 31 9.58 23.93 -0.19
C HIS A 31 10.07 25.37 0.00
N GLN A 32 9.32 26.37 -0.49
CA GLN A 32 9.66 27.79 -0.35
C GLN A 32 9.76 28.24 1.11
N LYS A 33 8.91 27.70 2.00
CA LYS A 33 8.88 28.05 3.44
C LYS A 33 10.13 27.61 4.19
N PHE A 34 10.86 26.64 3.65
CA PHE A 34 12.08 26.09 4.27
C PHE A 34 13.37 26.65 3.66
N GLY A 35 13.27 27.57 2.69
CA GLY A 35 14.43 28.04 1.93
C GLY A 35 15.13 26.89 1.20
N VAL A 36 14.33 25.96 0.68
CA VAL A 36 14.77 24.77 -0.06
C VAL A 36 14.38 24.95 -1.53
N GLN A 37 15.34 24.67 -2.42
CA GLN A 37 15.11 24.60 -3.85
C GLN A 37 14.94 23.13 -4.25
N ILE A 38 13.94 22.87 -5.08
CA ILE A 38 13.65 21.54 -5.61
C ILE A 38 13.79 21.57 -7.13
N ASN A 39 14.21 20.46 -7.71
CA ASN A 39 14.25 20.28 -9.16
C ASN A 39 13.78 18.84 -9.45
N ARG A 40 12.60 18.72 -10.10
CA ARG A 40 11.99 17.43 -10.42
C ARG A 40 12.73 16.70 -11.53
N ASP A 41 13.19 17.41 -12.56
CA ASP A 41 13.91 16.84 -13.70
C ASP A 41 15.17 16.06 -13.28
N TYR A 42 15.80 16.46 -12.17
CA TYR A 42 16.94 15.76 -11.60
C TYR A 42 16.64 15.09 -10.26
N TYR A 43 15.40 15.11 -9.80
CA TYR A 43 14.97 14.64 -8.48
C TYR A 43 15.90 15.12 -7.33
N THR A 44 16.25 16.42 -7.35
CA THR A 44 17.22 16.99 -6.42
C THR A 44 16.66 18.05 -5.49
N ILE A 45 17.17 18.06 -4.27
CA ILE A 45 16.85 19.04 -3.24
C ILE A 45 18.14 19.77 -2.87
N SER A 46 18.09 21.09 -2.82
CA SER A 46 19.24 21.90 -2.42
C SER A 46 18.88 23.00 -1.42
N ALA A 47 19.81 23.29 -0.52
CA ALA A 47 19.66 24.31 0.50
C ALA A 47 21.03 24.87 0.94
N SER A 48 21.02 25.95 1.70
CA SER A 48 22.24 26.54 2.25
C SER A 48 22.96 25.62 3.24
N ALA A 49 22.21 24.74 3.95
CA ALA A 49 22.74 23.83 4.96
C ALA A 49 21.99 22.48 4.97
N PRO A 50 22.64 21.35 5.33
CA PRO A 50 21.99 20.03 5.42
C PRO A 50 20.78 20.01 6.36
N GLY A 51 20.87 20.67 7.52
CA GLY A 51 19.79 20.71 8.50
C GLY A 51 18.49 21.35 7.98
N LYS A 52 18.56 22.24 6.98
CA LYS A 52 17.35 22.75 6.31
C LYS A 52 16.65 21.67 5.49
N ILE A 53 17.42 20.82 4.80
CA ILE A 53 16.89 19.69 4.05
C ILE A 53 16.28 18.67 5.03
N GLU A 54 16.98 18.33 6.11
CA GLU A 54 16.46 17.40 7.13
C GLU A 54 15.16 17.90 7.75
N ASN A 55 15.08 19.17 8.15
CA ASN A 55 13.86 19.77 8.67
C ASN A 55 12.71 19.75 7.65
N PHE A 56 13.02 20.04 6.38
CA PHE A 56 12.06 19.96 5.29
C PHE A 56 11.51 18.55 5.09
N LEU A 57 12.38 17.53 5.01
CA LEU A 57 11.98 16.12 4.88
C LEU A 57 11.11 15.67 6.06
N LYS A 58 11.49 16.05 7.28
CA LYS A 58 10.71 15.75 8.49
C LYS A 58 9.32 16.37 8.45
N GLU A 59 9.22 17.67 8.11
CA GLU A 59 7.94 18.36 8.02
C GLU A 59 7.04 17.77 6.94
N ILE A 60 7.58 17.52 5.74
CA ILE A 60 6.85 16.90 4.63
C ILE A 60 6.20 15.59 5.09
N PHE A 61 7.00 14.74 5.75
CA PHE A 61 6.51 13.46 6.22
C PHE A 61 5.45 13.62 7.32
N GLU A 62 5.66 14.51 8.29
CA GLU A 62 4.65 14.80 9.32
C GLU A 62 3.32 15.27 8.71
N ARG A 63 3.36 16.10 7.67
CA ARG A 63 2.15 16.57 6.97
C ARG A 63 1.42 15.44 6.26
N ILE A 64 2.10 14.66 5.42
CA ILE A 64 1.42 13.57 4.70
C ILE A 64 0.88 12.53 5.68
N LYS A 65 1.64 12.22 6.74
CA LYS A 65 1.24 11.28 7.79
C LYS A 65 -0.08 11.73 8.42
N ASN A 66 -0.15 12.98 8.86
CA ASN A 66 -1.34 13.51 9.54
C ASN A 66 -2.53 13.70 8.59
N ARG A 67 -2.30 13.95 7.29
CA ARG A 67 -3.37 14.17 6.32
C ARG A 67 -3.91 12.90 5.68
N ARG A 68 -3.03 11.95 5.38
CA ARG A 68 -3.37 10.77 4.55
C ARG A 68 -3.24 9.45 5.29
N TYR A 69 -2.39 9.33 6.31
CA TYR A 69 -2.10 8.03 6.92
C TYR A 69 -2.82 7.79 8.23
N ILE A 70 -3.30 8.85 8.88
CA ILE A 70 -4.01 8.79 10.15
C ILE A 70 -5.44 9.29 9.96
N GLN A 71 -6.40 8.62 10.59
CA GLN A 71 -7.78 9.07 10.64
C GLN A 71 -8.36 8.96 12.05
N PRO A 72 -9.27 9.87 12.44
CA PRO A 72 -10.14 9.68 13.60
C PRO A 72 -10.98 8.42 13.43
N THR A 73 -11.30 7.77 14.54
CA THR A 73 -12.23 6.65 14.58
C THR A 73 -13.53 7.10 15.24
N GLY A 74 -14.62 6.35 15.04
CA GLY A 74 -15.86 6.57 15.81
C GLY A 74 -15.74 6.23 17.30
N ASN A 75 -14.63 5.63 17.75
CA ASN A 75 -14.38 5.35 19.16
C ASN A 75 -13.67 6.52 19.82
N LYS A 76 -14.08 6.84 21.06
CA LYS A 76 -13.54 7.98 21.81
C LYS A 76 -12.62 7.53 22.93
N VAL A 77 -11.78 8.44 23.41
CA VAL A 77 -10.91 8.24 24.58
C VAL A 77 -10.97 9.49 25.45
N CYS A 78 -11.12 9.28 26.75
CA CYS A 78 -11.01 10.36 27.73
C CYS A 78 -9.55 10.55 28.11
N ILE A 79 -9.07 11.78 28.05
CA ILE A 79 -7.72 12.19 28.43
C ILE A 79 -7.80 13.37 29.40
N TYR A 80 -6.71 13.63 30.11
CA TYR A 80 -6.58 14.84 30.92
C TYR A 80 -5.82 15.91 30.13
N ASN A 81 -6.45 17.07 29.92
CA ASN A 81 -5.87 18.21 29.23
C ASN A 81 -5.27 19.16 30.26
N SER A 82 -3.95 19.09 30.45
CA SER A 82 -3.24 19.92 31.43
C SER A 82 -3.33 21.42 31.14
N GLY A 83 -3.53 21.83 29.89
CA GLY A 83 -3.66 23.25 29.53
C GLY A 83 -5.01 23.85 29.92
N LYS A 84 -6.07 23.04 29.98
CA LYS A 84 -7.42 23.45 30.39
C LYS A 84 -7.74 23.06 31.85
N ASP A 85 -6.82 22.35 32.48
CA ASP A 85 -7.01 21.69 33.76
C ASP A 85 -8.27 20.80 33.85
N ASP A 86 -8.65 20.15 32.75
CA ASP A 86 -9.91 19.39 32.66
C ASP A 86 -9.78 18.11 31.83
N PHE A 87 -10.74 17.21 32.00
CA PHE A 87 -10.91 16.01 31.19
C PHE A 87 -11.54 16.37 29.84
N GLU A 88 -10.96 15.82 28.78
CA GLU A 88 -11.41 16.01 27.42
C GLU A 88 -11.65 14.64 26.77
N VAL A 89 -12.82 14.49 26.15
CA VAL A 89 -13.13 13.32 25.34
C VAL A 89 -12.75 13.64 23.89
N VAL A 90 -11.80 12.88 23.35
CA VAL A 90 -11.30 13.06 21.99
C VAL A 90 -11.44 11.78 21.19
N ASP A 91 -11.45 11.88 19.87
CA ASP A 91 -11.49 10.71 19.01
C ASP A 91 -10.18 9.93 19.12
N LYS A 92 -10.29 8.60 19.17
CA LYS A 92 -9.12 7.74 18.98
C LYS A 92 -8.65 7.88 17.54
N LEU A 93 -7.34 7.79 17.34
CA LEU A 93 -6.72 7.78 16.02
C LEU A 93 -6.32 6.36 15.65
N ASN A 94 -6.47 6.01 14.37
CA ASN A 94 -5.90 4.81 13.78
C ASN A 94 -5.17 5.15 12.49
N LEU A 95 -4.25 4.27 12.08
CA LEU A 95 -3.73 4.30 10.72
C LEU A 95 -4.85 3.93 9.74
N VAL A 96 -4.90 4.60 8.59
CA VAL A 96 -5.82 4.28 7.50
C VAL A 96 -5.46 2.92 6.91
N ASN A 97 -6.46 2.17 6.47
CA ASN A 97 -6.39 0.83 5.84
C ASN A 97 -5.00 0.34 5.44
N ILE A 98 -4.47 0.80 4.29
CA ILE A 98 -3.20 0.30 3.73
C ILE A 98 -1.99 0.68 4.59
N ALA A 99 -1.95 1.90 5.13
CA ALA A 99 -0.90 2.31 6.05
C ALA A 99 -0.91 1.46 7.34
N GLY A 100 -2.10 1.12 7.82
CA GLY A 100 -2.29 0.20 8.94
C GLY A 100 -1.80 -1.20 8.60
N ALA A 101 -2.21 -1.75 7.46
CA ALA A 101 -1.81 -3.08 7.03
C ALA A 101 -0.28 -3.24 6.91
N LEU A 102 0.41 -2.23 6.39
CA LEU A 102 1.84 -2.30 6.11
C LEU A 102 2.72 -1.87 7.28
N PHE A 103 2.35 -0.80 8.00
CA PHE A 103 3.24 -0.16 8.97
C PHE A 103 2.82 -0.32 10.45
N SER A 104 1.58 -0.75 10.74
CA SER A 104 1.13 -0.94 12.14
C SER A 104 1.74 -2.16 12.83
N ALA A 105 2.37 -3.01 12.03
CA ALA A 105 2.50 -4.41 12.32
C ALA A 105 4.00 -4.73 12.57
N GLY A 106 4.40 -4.87 13.86
CA GLY A 106 5.67 -5.47 14.28
C GLY A 106 6.00 -5.33 15.77
N ALA A 107 7.13 -5.91 16.20
CA ALA A 107 7.74 -5.57 17.50
C ALA A 107 8.21 -4.11 17.42
N GLY A 108 7.49 -3.20 18.07
CA GLY A 108 7.62 -1.74 17.85
C GLY A 108 6.52 -1.11 16.98
N GLY A 109 5.48 -1.88 16.64
CA GLY A 109 4.37 -1.45 15.79
C GLY A 109 3.80 -0.09 16.17
N LEU A 110 3.57 0.74 15.16
CA LEU A 110 3.10 2.11 15.32
C LEU A 110 1.76 2.10 16.04
N LYS A 111 1.76 2.60 17.28
CA LYS A 111 0.57 2.78 18.09
C LYS A 111 0.38 4.26 18.39
N PRO A 112 -0.87 4.70 18.61
CA PRO A 112 -1.12 6.02 19.17
C PRO A 112 -0.37 6.14 20.50
N ASN A 113 0.58 7.06 20.54
CA ASN A 113 1.24 7.48 21.75
C ASN A 113 0.35 8.49 22.47
N TYR A 114 0.34 8.35 23.78
CA TYR A 114 -0.31 9.28 24.68
C TYR A 114 0.78 9.85 25.58
N GLY A 115 0.75 11.16 25.84
CA GLY A 115 1.72 11.83 26.70
C GLY A 115 1.81 11.18 28.08
N LYS A 116 2.92 11.40 28.78
CA LYS A 116 3.19 10.79 30.10
C LYS A 116 1.97 10.86 31.02
N ALA A 117 1.65 9.74 31.67
CA ALA A 117 0.48 9.64 32.53
C ALA A 117 0.56 10.60 33.73
N TYR A 118 -0.60 11.11 34.15
CA TYR A 118 -0.83 12.03 35.25
C TYR A 118 -1.37 11.26 36.44
N ASP A 119 -0.67 11.32 37.57
CA ASP A 119 -1.28 10.92 38.84
C ASP A 119 -2.19 12.06 39.34
N LEU A 120 -3.49 11.80 39.31
CA LEU A 120 -4.52 12.81 39.59
C LEU A 120 -4.62 13.07 41.11
N PRO A 121 -4.71 14.33 41.58
CA PRO A 121 -5.19 14.64 42.92
C PRO A 121 -6.54 13.98 43.20
N LYS A 122 -6.82 13.68 44.49
CA LYS A 122 -8.05 12.99 44.93
C LYS A 122 -9.33 13.59 44.34
N GLU A 123 -9.48 14.90 44.37
CA GLU A 123 -10.64 15.62 43.82
C GLU A 123 -10.85 15.33 42.31
N LYS A 124 -9.76 15.25 41.54
CA LYS A 124 -9.80 14.93 40.11
C LYS A 124 -10.02 13.44 39.85
N GLN A 125 -9.60 12.57 40.77
CA GLN A 125 -9.90 11.13 40.70
C GLN A 125 -11.40 10.87 40.89
N GLU A 126 -12.05 11.59 41.81
CA GLU A 126 -13.51 11.52 42.01
C GLU A 126 -14.25 11.97 40.75
N ARG A 127 -13.88 13.13 40.19
CA ARG A 127 -14.45 13.63 38.93
C ARG A 127 -14.24 12.66 37.75
N TRP A 128 -13.06 12.03 37.66
CA TRP A 128 -12.79 10.97 36.68
C TRP A 128 -13.71 9.76 36.87
N GLY A 129 -13.93 9.32 38.11
CA GLY A 129 -14.83 8.23 38.46
C GLY A 129 -16.29 8.50 38.09
N ILE A 130 -16.76 9.73 38.34
CA ILE A 130 -18.10 10.20 37.95
C ILE A 130 -18.25 10.16 36.42
N MET A 131 -17.34 10.82 35.69
CA MET A 131 -17.37 10.82 34.22
C MET A 131 -17.33 9.42 33.62
N LYS A 132 -16.52 8.52 34.20
CA LYS A 132 -16.42 7.13 33.76
C LYS A 132 -17.73 6.38 33.92
N SER A 133 -18.43 6.60 35.04
CA SER A 133 -19.73 5.98 35.32
C SER A 133 -20.83 6.54 34.40
N GLU A 134 -20.89 7.86 34.23
CA GLU A 134 -21.89 8.53 33.37
C GLU A 134 -21.75 8.13 31.89
N ARG A 135 -20.51 8.02 31.40
CA ARG A 135 -20.21 7.79 29.97
C ARG A 135 -19.93 6.33 29.63
N GLN A 136 -20.19 5.40 30.54
CA GLN A 136 -19.93 3.97 30.32
C GLN A 136 -20.68 3.41 29.09
N LYS A 137 -21.83 4.00 28.75
CA LYS A 137 -22.65 3.63 27.59
C LYS A 137 -22.22 4.31 26.27
N GLU A 138 -21.32 5.30 26.31
CA GLU A 138 -20.94 6.14 25.16
C GLU A 138 -19.74 5.60 24.33
N LYS A 139 -19.28 4.36 24.57
CA LYS A 139 -18.06 3.80 23.95
C LYS A 139 -16.81 4.69 24.12
N VAL A 140 -16.74 5.42 25.24
CA VAL A 140 -15.58 6.22 25.62
C VAL A 140 -14.61 5.34 26.41
N ASP A 141 -13.37 5.27 25.94
CA ASP A 141 -12.30 4.53 26.63
C ASP A 141 -11.62 5.43 27.69
N PHE A 142 -11.64 5.01 28.94
CA PHE A 142 -11.01 5.69 30.06
C PHE A 142 -9.63 5.06 30.29
N LYS A 143 -8.67 5.42 29.45
CA LYS A 143 -7.33 4.84 29.48
C LYS A 143 -6.52 5.35 30.67
N THR A 144 -6.01 4.41 31.46
CA THR A 144 -4.98 4.64 32.47
C THR A 144 -3.73 3.83 32.15
N ASP A 145 -2.59 4.19 32.72
CA ASP A 145 -1.44 3.31 32.75
C ASP A 145 -1.62 2.17 33.78
N LYS A 146 -0.60 1.32 33.93
CA LYS A 146 -0.61 0.20 34.89
C LYS A 146 -0.72 0.65 36.36
N LYS A 147 -0.44 1.92 36.65
CA LYS A 147 -0.51 2.52 37.99
C LYS A 147 -1.81 3.29 38.20
N GLY A 148 -2.74 3.26 37.24
CA GLY A 148 -4.00 4.00 37.32
C GLY A 148 -3.89 5.48 36.94
N CYS A 149 -2.73 5.95 36.48
CA CYS A 149 -2.53 7.34 36.08
C CYS A 149 -3.18 7.63 34.72
N VAL A 150 -3.78 8.81 34.56
CA VAL A 150 -4.54 9.21 33.35
C VAL A 150 -3.64 9.88 32.32
N TYR A 151 -3.77 9.53 31.04
CA TYR A 151 -2.90 10.10 30.00
C TYR A 151 -3.14 11.60 29.74
N ARG A 152 -2.04 12.37 29.53
CA ARG A 152 -2.01 13.86 29.51
C ARG A 152 -2.13 14.53 28.13
N SER A 153 -2.30 13.79 27.04
CA SER A 153 -2.31 14.40 25.71
C SER A 153 -3.25 13.73 24.74
N ARG A 154 -3.65 14.51 23.73
CA ARG A 154 -4.31 13.97 22.54
C ARG A 154 -3.45 12.85 21.95
N PRO A 155 -4.06 11.75 21.47
CA PRO A 155 -3.32 10.67 20.83
C PRO A 155 -2.55 11.19 19.63
N GLN A 156 -1.30 10.76 19.46
CA GLN A 156 -0.46 11.10 18.32
C GLN A 156 0.31 9.87 17.87
N TYR A 157 0.55 9.73 16.56
CA TYR A 157 1.42 8.67 16.05
C TYR A 157 2.86 9.15 15.99
N ASN A 158 3.72 8.50 16.78
CA ASN A 158 5.16 8.71 16.74
C ASN A 158 5.78 7.72 15.75
N TRP A 159 6.02 8.19 14.54
CA TRP A 159 6.76 7.43 13.54
C TRP A 159 8.25 7.69 13.73
N PRO A 160 9.12 6.66 13.78
CA PRO A 160 10.54 6.84 14.11
C PRO A 160 11.38 7.41 12.96
N PHE A 161 10.80 8.18 12.04
CA PHE A 161 11.54 8.83 10.96
C PHE A 161 12.33 10.03 11.51
N LYS A 162 13.66 9.95 11.44
CA LYS A 162 14.58 11.01 11.86
C LYS A 162 15.62 11.22 10.76
N PRO A 163 15.41 12.18 9.84
CA PRO A 163 16.33 12.39 8.73
C PRO A 163 17.71 12.77 9.25
N ASN A 164 18.73 12.11 8.72
CA ASN A 164 20.14 12.34 9.00
C ASN A 164 20.95 12.13 7.71
N LEU A 165 21.30 13.25 7.06
CA LEU A 165 22.03 13.26 5.79
C LEU A 165 23.55 13.09 5.97
N ASN A 166 24.05 13.26 7.20
CA ASN A 166 25.46 13.15 7.56
C ASN A 166 25.64 12.25 8.80
N PRO A 167 25.34 10.94 8.70
CA PRO A 167 25.54 10.02 9.81
C PRO A 167 27.01 9.91 10.19
N GLU A 168 27.28 9.71 11.49
CA GLU A 168 28.65 9.55 12.01
C GLU A 168 29.34 8.31 11.43
N ARG A 169 28.57 7.23 11.26
CA ARG A 169 29.04 5.99 10.62
C ARG A 169 28.66 6.01 9.15
N LYS A 170 29.66 5.83 8.28
CA LYS A 170 29.46 5.73 6.83
C LYS A 170 29.12 4.29 6.45
N GLU A 171 27.85 3.95 6.51
CA GLU A 171 27.32 2.68 6.03
C GLU A 171 26.71 2.86 4.63
N ILE A 172 26.76 1.82 3.79
CA ILE A 172 26.24 1.85 2.42
C ILE A 172 24.74 1.51 2.45
N CYS A 173 23.92 2.36 1.83
CA CYS A 173 22.50 2.10 1.64
C CYS A 173 22.28 0.94 0.69
N THR A 174 21.47 -0.05 1.10
CA THR A 174 21.21 -1.25 0.29
C THR A 174 20.47 -0.96 -1.01
N PHE A 175 19.73 0.14 -1.10
CA PHE A 175 18.90 0.47 -2.27
C PHE A 175 19.63 1.38 -3.27
N CYS A 176 20.14 2.53 -2.82
CA CYS A 176 20.73 3.53 -3.70
C CYS A 176 22.26 3.56 -3.69
N GLY A 177 22.92 2.72 -2.89
CA GLY A 177 24.38 2.67 -2.78
C GLY A 177 25.05 3.89 -2.12
N SER A 178 24.27 4.83 -1.59
CA SER A 178 24.82 6.01 -0.88
C SER A 178 25.58 5.60 0.38
N SER A 179 26.73 6.23 0.66
CA SER A 179 27.57 5.97 1.84
C SER A 179 27.03 6.58 3.15
N ASN A 180 25.80 7.08 3.14
CA ASN A 180 25.18 7.81 4.25
C ASN A 180 23.92 7.07 4.74
N ALA A 181 23.98 5.75 4.85
CA ALA A 181 22.90 5.01 5.49
C ALA A 181 22.79 5.41 6.97
N SER A 182 21.56 5.63 7.42
CA SER A 182 21.27 6.26 8.72
C SER A 182 20.34 5.43 9.60
N SER A 183 19.67 4.42 9.03
CA SER A 183 18.69 3.60 9.72
C SER A 183 18.78 2.13 9.31
N ASN A 184 18.41 1.26 10.25
CA ASN A 184 18.16 -0.15 9.94
C ASN A 184 16.78 -0.29 9.30
N ILE A 185 16.60 -1.35 8.51
CA ILE A 185 15.31 -1.68 7.94
C ILE A 185 14.38 -2.29 9.00
N HIS A 186 13.14 -1.79 9.04
CA HIS A 186 12.06 -2.25 9.89
C HIS A 186 10.75 -2.25 9.10
N SER A 187 9.74 -3.03 9.54
CA SER A 187 8.47 -3.12 8.81
C SER A 187 7.72 -1.78 8.74
N ASN A 188 8.00 -0.87 9.69
CA ASN A 188 7.42 0.47 9.74
C ASN A 188 8.11 1.48 8.81
N ASN A 189 9.26 1.15 8.20
CA ASN A 189 9.90 2.00 7.21
C ASN A 189 10.05 1.32 5.85
N TYR A 190 10.06 -0.01 5.75
CA TYR A 190 10.03 -0.76 4.50
C TYR A 190 9.38 -2.15 4.69
N PRO A 191 8.15 -2.37 4.18
CA PRO A 191 7.32 -3.52 4.57
C PRO A 191 7.86 -4.90 4.17
N PHE A 192 8.66 -4.98 3.10
CA PHE A 192 9.13 -6.27 2.58
C PHE A 192 10.30 -6.86 3.37
N LEU A 193 11.03 -6.04 4.13
CA LEU A 193 12.22 -6.42 4.90
C LEU A 193 13.37 -7.07 4.10
N VAL A 194 13.22 -7.26 2.79
CA VAL A 194 14.22 -7.77 1.85
C VAL A 194 14.21 -6.93 0.56
N PRO A 195 15.37 -6.73 -0.09
CA PRO A 195 15.44 -5.98 -1.34
C PRO A 195 14.74 -6.73 -2.49
N VAL A 196 14.35 -6.01 -3.56
CA VAL A 196 13.65 -6.57 -4.73
C VAL A 196 14.27 -7.84 -5.29
N LYS A 197 15.60 -7.90 -5.42
CA LYS A 197 16.32 -9.09 -5.92
C LYS A 197 16.03 -10.39 -5.14
N ASN A 198 15.52 -10.27 -3.91
CA ASN A 198 15.19 -11.37 -3.03
C ASN A 198 13.66 -11.59 -2.88
N TRP A 199 12.81 -10.84 -3.59
CA TRP A 199 11.36 -11.03 -3.54
C TRP A 199 10.92 -12.41 -4.04
N SER A 200 11.64 -13.01 -4.98
CA SER A 200 11.37 -14.37 -5.46
C SER A 200 11.63 -15.43 -4.39
N ASN A 201 12.57 -15.18 -3.48
CA ASN A 201 13.07 -16.14 -2.50
C ASN A 201 13.10 -15.48 -1.11
N PHE A 202 11.93 -15.33 -0.48
CA PHE A 202 11.81 -14.85 0.91
C PHE A 202 12.44 -15.85 1.90
N TYR A 203 13.77 -15.90 1.96
CA TYR A 203 14.50 -16.68 2.96
C TYR A 203 14.49 -15.93 4.29
N SER A 204 13.69 -16.41 5.24
CA SER A 204 13.58 -15.88 6.61
C SER A 204 14.87 -15.99 7.44
N ASN A 205 15.87 -16.75 6.97
CA ASN A 205 17.07 -17.10 7.73
C ASN A 205 18.33 -16.31 7.33
N LEU A 206 18.24 -15.44 6.31
CA LEU A 206 19.34 -14.56 5.95
C LEU A 206 19.24 -13.30 6.84
N SER A 207 20.07 -13.23 7.88
CA SER A 207 20.25 -12.00 8.67
C SER A 207 20.98 -10.97 7.82
N LEU A 208 20.29 -10.39 6.85
CA LEU A 208 20.80 -9.25 6.12
C LEU A 208 20.68 -8.05 7.06
N GLU A 209 21.82 -7.53 7.55
CA GLU A 209 21.89 -6.21 8.18
C GLU A 209 21.67 -5.15 7.10
N LEU A 210 20.41 -5.01 6.65
CA LEU A 210 20.05 -4.06 5.62
C LEU A 210 20.04 -2.65 6.20
N LYS A 211 20.65 -1.72 5.45
CA LYS A 211 20.81 -0.33 5.84
C LYS A 211 20.11 0.58 4.84
N MET A 212 19.46 1.62 5.33
CA MET A 212 18.70 2.57 4.52
C MET A 212 19.19 3.98 4.78
N CYS A 213 19.40 4.77 3.72
CA CYS A 213 19.64 6.20 3.86
C CYS A 213 18.33 6.96 4.03
N THR A 214 18.43 8.18 4.56
CA THR A 214 17.28 9.07 4.77
C THR A 214 16.40 9.27 3.53
N LEU A 215 17.00 9.32 2.32
CA LEU A 215 16.24 9.51 1.08
C LEU A 215 15.44 8.26 0.70
N CYS A 216 16.03 7.07 0.79
CA CYS A 216 15.30 5.82 0.56
C CYS A 216 14.23 5.59 1.63
N GLU A 217 14.50 5.98 2.88
CA GLU A 217 13.52 5.87 3.97
C GLU A 217 12.31 6.75 3.73
N ILE A 218 12.49 8.03 3.40
CA ILE A 218 11.35 8.89 3.09
C ILE A 218 10.62 8.42 1.83
N ALA A 219 11.33 7.99 0.78
CA ALA A 219 10.69 7.42 -0.40
C ALA A 219 9.81 6.21 -0.03
N SER A 220 10.35 5.25 0.71
CA SER A 220 9.61 4.07 1.16
C SER A 220 8.33 4.42 1.95
N LEU A 221 8.39 5.47 2.77
CA LEU A 221 7.23 5.96 3.53
C LEU A 221 6.16 6.63 2.64
N PHE A 222 6.54 7.08 1.45
CA PHE A 222 5.64 7.70 0.46
C PHE A 222 5.10 6.71 -0.58
N ALA A 223 5.69 5.51 -0.69
CA ALA A 223 5.33 4.50 -1.70
C ALA A 223 3.85 4.11 -1.69
N VAL A 224 3.21 4.07 -0.51
CA VAL A 224 1.76 3.76 -0.41
C VAL A 224 0.85 4.70 -1.20
N ASN A 225 1.31 5.88 -1.59
CA ASN A 225 0.54 6.81 -2.43
C ASN A 225 0.64 6.48 -3.93
N ARG A 226 1.53 5.56 -4.31
CA ARG A 226 1.87 5.21 -5.69
C ARG A 226 2.03 3.69 -5.84
N ILE A 227 1.05 2.95 -5.31
CA ILE A 227 0.88 1.52 -5.54
C ILE A 227 -0.59 1.23 -5.75
N PHE A 228 -0.92 0.10 -6.35
CA PHE A 228 -2.29 -0.41 -6.33
C PHE A 228 -2.45 -1.43 -5.21
N TYR A 229 -3.59 -1.41 -4.53
CA TYR A 229 -3.85 -2.35 -3.44
C TYR A 229 -5.32 -2.76 -3.30
N ASN A 230 -5.53 -3.89 -2.64
CA ASN A 230 -6.83 -4.35 -2.16
C ASN A 230 -6.69 -5.07 -0.83
N ILE A 231 -7.48 -4.68 0.16
CA ILE A 231 -7.53 -5.28 1.48
C ILE A 231 -8.87 -5.97 1.68
N ASN A 232 -8.82 -7.29 1.82
CA ASN A 232 -9.98 -8.08 2.23
C ASN A 232 -9.88 -8.37 3.72
N ARG A 233 -10.53 -7.54 4.55
CA ARG A 233 -10.51 -7.70 6.02
C ARG A 233 -11.11 -9.01 6.52
N ARG A 234 -12.11 -9.57 5.82
CA ARG A 234 -12.75 -10.83 6.20
C ARG A 234 -11.79 -12.00 6.02
N LYS A 235 -11.04 -12.00 4.92
CA LYS A 235 -10.05 -13.03 4.60
C LYS A 235 -8.65 -12.72 5.13
N LYS A 236 -8.48 -11.51 5.68
CA LYS A 236 -7.21 -10.98 6.20
C LYS A 236 -6.10 -11.02 5.14
N THR A 237 -6.44 -10.66 3.90
CA THR A 237 -5.48 -10.59 2.80
C THR A 237 -5.25 -9.16 2.33
N LEU A 238 -4.03 -8.91 1.84
CA LEU A 238 -3.61 -7.70 1.16
C LEU A 238 -3.05 -8.08 -0.21
N PHE A 239 -3.69 -7.63 -1.28
CA PHE A 239 -3.11 -7.65 -2.62
C PHE A 239 -2.40 -6.33 -2.89
N MET A 240 -1.25 -6.38 -3.55
CA MET A 240 -0.57 -5.19 -4.08
C MET A 240 -0.10 -5.45 -5.51
N ALA A 241 -0.14 -4.39 -6.33
CA ALA A 241 0.50 -4.36 -7.64
C ALA A 241 1.38 -3.10 -7.72
N ILE A 242 2.64 -3.31 -8.07
CA ILE A 242 3.66 -2.25 -8.14
C ILE A 242 4.30 -2.32 -9.53
N PRO A 243 4.20 -1.26 -10.35
CA PRO A 243 4.90 -1.22 -11.62
C PRO A 243 6.40 -1.06 -11.37
N HIS A 244 7.20 -1.71 -12.20
CA HIS A 244 8.62 -1.47 -12.36
C HIS A 244 8.87 -0.64 -13.63
N ALA A 245 9.88 0.21 -13.57
CA ALA A 245 10.36 1.01 -14.69
C ALA A 245 11.89 0.98 -14.69
N SER A 246 12.50 1.17 -15.85
CA SER A 246 13.96 1.18 -16.04
C SER A 246 14.64 2.47 -15.59
N SER A 247 13.86 3.53 -15.31
CA SER A 247 14.34 4.82 -14.82
C SER A 247 13.26 5.56 -14.03
N LEU A 248 13.67 6.62 -13.30
CA LEU A 248 12.72 7.52 -12.64
C LEU A 248 11.88 8.30 -13.65
N ASP A 249 12.44 8.72 -14.78
CA ASP A 249 11.69 9.42 -15.84
C ASP A 249 10.57 8.52 -16.39
N GLU A 250 10.87 7.25 -16.64
CA GLU A 250 9.88 6.29 -17.11
C GLU A 250 8.79 6.03 -16.07
N MET A 251 9.16 5.99 -14.79
CA MET A 251 8.22 5.87 -13.68
C MET A 251 7.34 7.13 -13.56
N ASP A 252 7.90 8.32 -13.78
CA ASP A 252 7.17 9.59 -13.77
C ASP A 252 6.16 9.65 -14.93
N LEU A 253 6.59 9.28 -16.13
CA LEU A 253 5.69 9.13 -17.30
C LEU A 253 4.53 8.18 -16.98
N PHE A 254 4.81 7.04 -16.33
CA PHE A 254 3.79 6.09 -15.92
C PHE A 254 2.80 6.72 -14.93
N TRP A 255 3.28 7.35 -13.86
CA TRP A 255 2.39 7.90 -12.84
C TRP A 255 1.61 9.10 -13.34
N ARG A 256 2.18 9.95 -14.18
CA ARG A 256 1.44 11.05 -14.82
C ARG A 256 0.27 10.52 -15.66
N ASP A 257 0.49 9.44 -16.41
CA ASP A 257 -0.51 8.87 -17.32
C ASP A 257 -1.55 7.98 -16.55
N THR A 258 -1.27 7.60 -15.30
CA THR A 258 -2.15 6.76 -14.44
C THR A 258 -2.72 7.46 -13.21
N LYS A 259 -2.28 8.69 -12.88
CA LYS A 259 -2.67 9.44 -11.66
C LYS A 259 -4.19 9.54 -11.50
N GLU A 260 -4.92 9.73 -12.60
CA GLU A 260 -6.39 9.85 -12.60
C GLU A 260 -7.10 8.55 -12.22
N ILE A 261 -6.50 7.38 -12.50
CA ILE A 261 -7.07 6.06 -12.16
C ILE A 261 -6.96 5.80 -10.66
N ILE A 262 -5.89 6.27 -10.02
CA ILE A 262 -5.67 6.15 -8.57
C ILE A 262 -6.32 7.30 -7.80
N GLY A 263 -6.37 8.50 -8.39
CA GLY A 263 -6.66 9.76 -7.72
C GLY A 263 -8.08 9.90 -7.18
N GLY A 264 -9.01 9.02 -7.54
CA GLY A 264 -10.39 9.04 -7.05
C GLY A 264 -10.56 8.46 -5.63
N LYS A 265 -9.78 7.43 -5.27
CA LYS A 265 -10.02 6.64 -4.06
C LYS A 265 -9.04 7.02 -2.94
N ARG A 266 -9.57 7.18 -1.72
CA ARG A 266 -8.76 7.58 -0.55
C ARG A 266 -7.98 6.38 0.00
N LEU A 267 -6.83 6.61 0.64
CA LEU A 267 -6.08 5.53 1.34
C LEU A 267 -6.86 4.87 2.48
N SER A 268 -7.95 5.50 2.94
CA SER A 268 -8.92 4.97 3.89
C SER A 268 -9.91 3.97 3.28
N GLU A 269 -9.92 3.79 1.96
CA GLU A 269 -10.73 2.80 1.25
C GLU A 269 -10.00 1.45 1.20
N PRO A 270 -10.73 0.31 1.17
CA PRO A 270 -10.12 -1.01 1.17
C PRO A 270 -9.34 -1.31 -0.12
N SER A 271 -9.65 -0.61 -1.21
CA SER A 271 -8.92 -0.71 -2.47
C SER A 271 -8.88 0.64 -3.16
N ASN A 272 -7.83 0.89 -3.95
CA ASN A 272 -7.75 2.03 -4.85
C ASN A 272 -7.93 1.66 -6.33
N ILE A 273 -8.38 0.43 -6.61
CA ILE A 273 -8.70 -0.02 -7.97
C ILE A 273 -10.03 -0.75 -8.03
N PHE A 274 -10.29 -1.66 -7.10
CA PHE A 274 -11.53 -2.43 -7.09
C PHE A 274 -12.66 -1.67 -6.42
N ASP A 275 -13.88 -1.88 -6.90
CA ASP A 275 -15.09 -1.41 -6.23
C ASP A 275 -15.44 -2.35 -5.07
N ASP A 276 -16.31 -1.89 -4.18
CA ASP A 276 -16.68 -2.62 -2.97
C ASP A 276 -17.17 -4.04 -3.26
N GLY A 277 -16.67 -5.01 -2.50
CA GLY A 277 -17.17 -6.39 -2.50
C GLY A 277 -16.37 -7.39 -3.33
N TYR A 278 -15.21 -7.03 -3.88
CA TYR A 278 -14.31 -7.97 -4.57
C TYR A 278 -13.84 -9.11 -3.63
N ARG A 279 -14.08 -10.38 -4.01
CA ARG A 279 -13.93 -11.57 -3.13
C ARG A 279 -12.83 -12.55 -3.55
N TYR A 280 -11.86 -12.11 -4.33
CA TYR A 280 -10.74 -12.96 -4.72
C TYR A 280 -9.82 -13.19 -3.50
N GLN A 281 -9.43 -14.45 -3.32
CA GLN A 281 -8.65 -14.98 -2.22
C GLN A 281 -7.24 -15.38 -2.66
N TYR A 282 -7.06 -15.75 -3.93
CA TYR A 282 -5.79 -16.21 -4.46
C TYR A 282 -5.14 -15.16 -5.37
N LEU A 283 -3.84 -15.31 -5.60
CA LEU A 283 -3.02 -14.31 -6.27
C LEU A 283 -3.44 -14.18 -7.74
N ASN A 284 -3.48 -15.28 -8.50
CA ASN A 284 -3.67 -15.22 -9.95
C ASN A 284 -5.08 -14.74 -10.32
N GLU A 285 -6.13 -15.19 -9.62
CA GLU A 285 -7.48 -14.65 -9.83
C GLU A 285 -7.57 -13.16 -9.52
N THR A 286 -6.85 -12.68 -8.50
CA THR A 286 -6.81 -11.24 -8.16
C THR A 286 -6.04 -10.45 -9.22
N ILE A 287 -4.98 -11.01 -9.80
CA ILE A 287 -4.21 -10.42 -10.91
C ILE A 287 -5.10 -10.26 -12.15
N LEU A 288 -5.82 -11.30 -12.59
CA LEU A 288 -6.71 -11.17 -13.75
C LEU A 288 -7.78 -10.11 -13.53
N ALA A 289 -8.34 -10.09 -12.33
CA ALA A 289 -9.39 -9.17 -12.01
C ALA A 289 -8.87 -7.73 -11.89
N PHE A 290 -7.65 -7.55 -11.36
CA PHE A 290 -6.89 -6.29 -11.37
C PHE A 290 -6.69 -5.79 -12.81
N ASN A 291 -6.16 -6.65 -13.68
CA ASN A 291 -5.88 -6.32 -15.07
C ASN A 291 -7.15 -5.94 -15.83
N TYR A 292 -8.26 -6.68 -15.64
CA TYR A 292 -9.54 -6.33 -16.24
C TYR A 292 -10.05 -4.96 -15.78
N LYS A 293 -10.00 -4.67 -14.48
CA LYS A 293 -10.41 -3.37 -13.94
C LYS A 293 -9.52 -2.24 -14.47
N LEU A 294 -8.21 -2.44 -14.49
CA LEU A 294 -7.25 -1.48 -15.03
C LEU A 294 -7.54 -1.20 -16.51
N TYR A 295 -7.73 -2.24 -17.34
CA TYR A 295 -8.11 -2.12 -18.74
C TYR A 295 -9.39 -1.29 -18.92
N LYS A 296 -10.45 -1.61 -18.16
CA LYS A 296 -11.73 -0.86 -18.23
C LYS A 296 -11.54 0.61 -17.86
N SER A 297 -10.82 0.89 -16.76
CA SER A 297 -10.55 2.25 -16.32
C SER A 297 -9.73 3.05 -17.33
N LEU A 298 -8.81 2.42 -18.05
CA LEU A 298 -8.00 3.09 -19.07
C LEU A 298 -8.79 3.38 -20.35
N LYS A 299 -9.59 2.41 -20.79
CA LYS A 299 -10.34 2.49 -22.04
C LYS A 299 -11.29 3.69 -22.10
N GLU A 300 -11.79 4.11 -20.95
CA GLU A 300 -12.76 5.20 -20.83
C GLU A 300 -12.11 6.59 -20.69
N THR A 301 -10.77 6.67 -20.79
CA THR A 301 -10.00 7.94 -20.61
C THR A 301 -9.54 8.54 -21.93
N VAL A 302 -9.33 9.86 -21.94
CA VAL A 302 -8.72 10.58 -23.07
C VAL A 302 -7.27 10.11 -23.26
N GLY A 303 -6.94 9.71 -24.49
CA GLY A 303 -5.63 9.14 -24.82
C GLY A 303 -5.44 7.68 -24.40
N ALA A 304 -6.54 6.91 -24.34
CA ALA A 304 -6.55 5.50 -23.94
C ALA A 304 -5.44 4.66 -24.58
N ASP A 305 -5.24 4.75 -25.90
CA ASP A 305 -4.21 3.95 -26.60
C ASP A 305 -2.80 4.19 -26.06
N ARG A 306 -2.43 5.46 -25.87
CA ARG A 306 -1.13 5.83 -25.30
C ARG A 306 -0.99 5.31 -23.87
N ARG A 307 -2.01 5.52 -23.03
CA ARG A 307 -1.97 5.12 -21.61
C ARG A 307 -1.93 3.59 -21.46
N MET A 308 -2.71 2.87 -22.27
CA MET A 308 -2.67 1.42 -22.36
C MET A 308 -1.28 0.95 -22.77
N ASN A 309 -0.69 1.56 -23.81
CA ASN A 309 0.66 1.22 -24.24
C ASN A 309 1.68 1.38 -23.09
N VAL A 310 1.72 2.56 -22.45
CA VAL A 310 2.63 2.87 -21.33
C VAL A 310 2.52 1.86 -20.18
N ILE A 311 1.31 1.41 -19.85
CA ILE A 311 1.05 0.45 -18.76
C ILE A 311 1.39 -0.96 -19.18
N SER A 312 1.02 -1.32 -20.40
CA SER A 312 1.13 -2.68 -20.90
C SER A 312 2.56 -3.14 -21.15
N THR A 313 3.50 -2.19 -21.27
CA THR A 313 4.94 -2.45 -21.45
C THR A 313 5.71 -2.49 -20.13
N LYS A 314 5.07 -2.27 -18.98
CA LYS A 314 5.76 -2.34 -17.69
C LYS A 314 5.90 -3.77 -17.21
N ILE A 315 6.97 -4.03 -16.49
CA ILE A 315 7.07 -5.18 -15.59
C ILE A 315 6.23 -4.86 -14.35
N TRP A 316 5.47 -5.83 -13.87
CA TRP A 316 4.61 -5.69 -12.70
C TRP A 316 4.99 -6.68 -11.61
N HIS A 317 5.14 -6.16 -10.40
CA HIS A 317 5.36 -6.93 -9.19
C HIS A 317 4.04 -7.05 -8.43
N PHE A 318 3.48 -8.25 -8.44
CA PHE A 318 2.26 -8.59 -7.73
C PHE A 318 2.55 -9.31 -6.43
N PHE A 319 1.81 -8.97 -5.38
CA PHE A 319 1.93 -9.58 -4.06
C PHE A 319 0.58 -9.96 -3.50
N LEU A 320 0.54 -11.10 -2.81
CA LEU A 320 -0.52 -11.47 -1.89
C LEU A 320 0.07 -11.65 -0.49
N GLY A 321 -0.27 -10.74 0.40
CA GLY A 321 0.10 -10.75 1.81
C GLY A 321 -1.03 -11.20 2.71
N ASP A 322 -0.67 -11.81 3.83
CA ASP A 322 -1.53 -12.06 4.98
C ASP A 322 -1.32 -10.96 6.03
N ILE A 323 -2.43 -10.34 6.42
CA ILE A 323 -2.49 -9.25 7.42
C ILE A 323 -3.13 -9.71 8.73
N SER A 324 -3.24 -11.02 8.97
CA SER A 324 -3.73 -11.60 10.21
C SER A 324 -2.71 -11.53 11.35
N GLY A 325 -1.43 -11.49 11.00
CA GLY A 325 -0.32 -11.49 11.93
C GLY A 325 0.02 -10.11 12.49
N LYS A 326 1.07 -10.10 13.32
CA LYS A 326 1.67 -8.86 13.81
C LYS A 326 2.50 -8.14 12.77
N ILE A 327 2.86 -8.72 11.64
CA ILE A 327 3.55 -8.10 10.49
C ILE A 327 2.83 -8.63 9.25
N VAL A 328 2.75 -7.84 8.17
CA VAL A 328 2.31 -8.39 6.88
C VAL A 328 3.28 -9.49 6.45
N SER A 329 2.75 -10.67 6.12
CA SER A 329 3.54 -11.78 5.59
C SER A 329 3.20 -11.96 4.13
N PHE A 330 4.11 -11.63 3.23
CA PHE A 330 3.94 -11.84 1.79
C PHE A 330 4.11 -13.33 1.47
N ARG A 331 3.00 -13.98 1.10
CA ARG A 331 2.95 -15.45 0.91
C ARG A 331 3.19 -15.85 -0.54
N ASN A 332 2.72 -15.02 -1.47
CA ASN A 332 2.83 -15.27 -2.90
C ASN A 332 3.25 -13.97 -3.58
N ASN A 333 4.09 -14.10 -4.59
CA ASN A 333 4.43 -13.02 -5.50
C ASN A 333 4.46 -13.53 -6.94
N LEU A 334 4.30 -12.62 -7.89
CA LEU A 334 4.45 -12.88 -9.31
C LEU A 334 5.07 -11.65 -9.97
N ILE A 335 6.07 -11.88 -10.82
CA ILE A 335 6.57 -10.89 -11.77
C ILE A 335 5.88 -11.15 -13.11
N PHE A 336 5.32 -10.11 -13.73
CA PHE A 336 4.55 -10.24 -14.96
C PHE A 336 4.77 -9.04 -15.88
N ASP A 337 5.07 -9.30 -17.14
CA ASP A 337 5.45 -8.30 -18.15
C ASP A 337 4.61 -8.36 -19.43
N GLU A 338 3.63 -9.26 -19.51
CA GLU A 338 2.78 -9.47 -20.69
C GLU A 338 1.38 -8.85 -20.55
N MET A 339 1.26 -7.67 -19.92
CA MET A 339 -0.05 -7.00 -19.76
C MET A 339 -0.74 -6.70 -21.09
N ALA A 340 0.03 -6.41 -22.14
CA ALA A 340 -0.50 -6.17 -23.49
C ALA A 340 -1.34 -7.35 -23.99
N TYR A 341 -0.91 -8.58 -23.72
CA TYR A 341 -1.64 -9.78 -24.09
C TYR A 341 -2.98 -9.88 -23.35
N LEU A 342 -3.00 -9.63 -22.03
CA LEU A 342 -4.26 -9.64 -21.27
C LEU A 342 -5.22 -8.56 -21.75
N PHE A 343 -4.73 -7.36 -22.08
CA PHE A 343 -5.58 -6.28 -22.61
C PHE A 343 -6.19 -6.64 -23.96
N LYS A 344 -5.42 -7.23 -24.88
CA LYS A 344 -5.92 -7.76 -26.16
C LYS A 344 -6.97 -8.87 -25.94
N LEU A 345 -6.75 -9.74 -24.96
CA LEU A 345 -7.73 -10.77 -24.60
C LEU A 345 -9.05 -10.13 -24.13
N TYR A 346 -9.00 -9.12 -23.25
CA TYR A 346 -10.21 -8.43 -22.80
C TYR A 346 -10.91 -7.68 -23.92
N GLU A 347 -10.17 -6.99 -24.77
CA GLU A 347 -10.72 -6.34 -25.95
C GLU A 347 -11.46 -7.33 -26.86
N SER A 348 -10.85 -8.50 -27.09
CA SER A 348 -11.44 -9.57 -27.88
C SER A 348 -12.70 -10.14 -27.22
N THR A 349 -12.71 -10.31 -25.88
CA THR A 349 -13.91 -10.75 -25.16
C THR A 349 -15.06 -9.76 -25.28
N GLU A 350 -14.77 -8.45 -25.25
CA GLU A 350 -15.79 -7.41 -25.43
C GLU A 350 -16.36 -7.41 -26.86
N LYS A 351 -15.51 -7.59 -27.89
CA LYS A 351 -15.93 -7.70 -29.29
C LYS A 351 -16.89 -8.88 -29.51
N GLU A 352 -16.60 -10.01 -28.86
CA GLU A 352 -17.45 -11.21 -28.87
C GLU A 352 -18.63 -11.14 -27.88
N ARG A 353 -18.84 -9.98 -27.23
CA ARG A 353 -19.92 -9.75 -26.25
C ARG A 353 -19.91 -10.72 -25.06
N ILE A 354 -18.74 -11.24 -24.70
CA ILE A 354 -18.54 -12.10 -23.53
C ILE A 354 -18.49 -11.21 -22.28
N ASN A 355 -19.39 -11.47 -21.31
CA ASN A 355 -19.33 -10.78 -20.03
C ASN A 355 -18.27 -11.45 -19.12
N PHE A 356 -17.02 -11.05 -19.29
CA PHE A 356 -15.89 -11.67 -18.59
C PHE A 356 -16.06 -11.69 -17.05
N PRO A 357 -16.42 -10.58 -16.35
CA PRO A 357 -16.61 -10.61 -14.91
C PRO A 357 -17.67 -11.61 -14.44
N LEU A 358 -18.84 -11.63 -15.10
CA LEU A 358 -19.93 -12.52 -14.73
C LEU A 358 -19.58 -13.98 -15.01
N MET A 359 -19.02 -14.25 -16.19
CA MET A 359 -18.54 -15.57 -16.56
C MET A 359 -17.53 -16.07 -15.53
N PHE A 360 -16.49 -15.28 -15.26
CA PHE A 360 -15.39 -15.64 -14.36
C PHE A 360 -15.83 -15.79 -12.90
N SER A 361 -16.74 -14.94 -12.41
CA SER A 361 -17.33 -15.10 -11.07
C SER A 361 -18.12 -16.40 -10.95
N ASN A 362 -18.75 -16.85 -12.04
CA ASN A 362 -19.54 -18.08 -12.08
C ASN A 362 -18.69 -19.34 -12.23
N LEU A 363 -17.36 -19.26 -12.37
CA LEU A 363 -16.48 -20.45 -12.42
C LEU A 363 -16.21 -21.06 -11.04
N VAL A 364 -16.71 -20.45 -9.96
CA VAL A 364 -16.65 -21.03 -8.62
C VAL A 364 -17.44 -22.34 -8.57
N ILE A 365 -16.87 -23.33 -7.88
CA ILE A 365 -17.50 -24.62 -7.62
C ILE A 365 -18.03 -24.62 -6.19
N LYS A 366 -19.27 -25.04 -6.00
CA LYS A 366 -19.89 -25.18 -4.67
C LYS A 366 -19.66 -26.59 -4.17
N GLU A 367 -19.02 -26.73 -3.01
CA GLU A 367 -18.77 -28.01 -2.34
C GLU A 367 -19.46 -27.98 -0.97
N GLY A 368 -20.63 -28.61 -0.88
CA GLY A 368 -21.49 -28.50 0.29
C GLY A 368 -21.97 -27.06 0.54
N ASN A 369 -21.56 -26.47 1.67
CA ASN A 369 -21.90 -25.10 2.05
C ASN A 369 -20.80 -24.08 1.66
N ASP A 370 -19.66 -24.55 1.17
CA ASP A 370 -18.52 -23.72 0.86
C ASP A 370 -18.33 -23.50 -0.65
N TYR A 371 -17.62 -22.42 -0.97
CA TYR A 371 -17.25 -22.05 -2.34
C TYR A 371 -15.76 -22.32 -2.55
N ASN A 372 -15.46 -23.27 -3.43
CA ASN A 372 -14.12 -23.66 -3.82
C ASN A 372 -13.68 -22.87 -5.07
N ASN A 373 -12.65 -22.03 -4.90
CA ASN A 373 -12.08 -21.20 -5.97
C ASN A 373 -10.77 -21.79 -6.54
N LEU A 374 -10.33 -22.98 -6.12
CA LEU A 374 -9.04 -23.54 -6.50
C LEU A 374 -8.92 -23.72 -8.02
N TYR A 375 -9.95 -24.25 -8.67
CA TYR A 375 -9.94 -24.43 -10.13
C TYR A 375 -9.90 -23.11 -10.90
N ARG A 376 -10.55 -22.07 -10.36
CA ARG A 376 -10.48 -20.73 -10.92
C ARG A 376 -9.09 -20.13 -10.76
N GLU A 377 -8.43 -20.36 -9.64
CA GLU A 377 -7.04 -19.96 -9.44
C GLU A 377 -6.10 -20.65 -10.44
N ILE A 378 -6.22 -21.96 -10.63
CA ILE A 378 -5.42 -22.72 -11.61
C ILE A 378 -5.69 -22.23 -13.04
N LEU A 379 -6.97 -21.98 -13.38
CA LEU A 379 -7.32 -21.39 -14.68
C LEU A 379 -6.66 -20.01 -14.84
N SER A 380 -6.68 -19.19 -13.80
CA SER A 380 -6.09 -17.85 -13.83
C SER A 380 -4.58 -17.90 -14.04
N GLU A 381 -3.91 -18.81 -13.34
CA GLU A 381 -2.47 -19.06 -13.51
C GLU A 381 -2.15 -19.45 -14.95
N ARG A 382 -2.96 -20.34 -15.56
CA ARG A 382 -2.78 -20.75 -16.96
C ARG A 382 -2.97 -19.60 -17.94
N ILE A 383 -3.99 -18.75 -17.71
CA ILE A 383 -4.24 -17.55 -18.53
C ILE A 383 -3.05 -16.58 -18.44
N ILE A 384 -2.57 -16.30 -17.23
CA ILE A 384 -1.43 -15.40 -16.99
C ILE A 384 -0.16 -15.93 -17.67
N LYS A 385 0.06 -17.25 -17.64
CA LYS A 385 1.21 -17.90 -18.29
C LYS A 385 1.03 -18.15 -19.80
N ASN A 386 -0.04 -17.62 -20.41
CA ASN A 386 -0.40 -17.85 -21.80
C ASN A 386 -0.42 -19.37 -22.19
N ALA A 387 -0.77 -20.22 -21.21
CA ALA A 387 -0.74 -21.68 -21.32
C ALA A 387 -2.09 -22.24 -21.79
N SER A 388 -2.11 -23.50 -22.25
CA SER A 388 -3.39 -24.16 -22.57
C SER A 388 -4.31 -24.21 -21.35
N ILE A 389 -5.59 -23.89 -21.56
CA ILE A 389 -6.63 -23.94 -20.52
C ILE A 389 -7.63 -25.08 -20.70
N ASN A 390 -7.50 -25.90 -21.75
CA ASN A 390 -8.54 -26.88 -22.12
C ASN A 390 -8.81 -27.90 -21.00
N GLU A 391 -7.76 -28.51 -20.46
CA GLU A 391 -7.88 -29.52 -19.40
C GLU A 391 -8.55 -28.94 -18.14
N ILE A 392 -8.17 -27.72 -17.75
CA ILE A 392 -8.76 -27.08 -16.56
C ILE A 392 -10.19 -26.59 -16.83
N ALA A 393 -10.49 -26.13 -18.05
CA ALA A 393 -11.84 -25.74 -18.45
C ALA A 393 -12.81 -26.93 -18.44
N GLU A 394 -12.40 -28.07 -18.97
CA GLU A 394 -13.15 -29.33 -18.91
C GLU A 394 -13.40 -29.77 -17.47
N LYS A 395 -12.35 -29.74 -16.62
CA LYS A 395 -12.47 -30.05 -15.19
C LYS A 395 -13.45 -29.12 -14.47
N ILE A 396 -13.44 -27.82 -14.77
CA ILE A 396 -14.40 -26.86 -14.20
C ILE A 396 -15.83 -27.22 -14.60
N ILE A 397 -16.10 -27.46 -15.90
CA ILE A 397 -17.43 -27.82 -16.37
C ILE A 397 -17.92 -29.13 -15.73
N TYR A 398 -17.05 -30.14 -15.69
CA TYR A 398 -17.37 -31.43 -15.07
C TYR A 398 -17.72 -31.28 -13.58
N LYS A 399 -16.89 -30.56 -12.81
CA LYS A 399 -17.11 -30.36 -11.37
C LYS A 399 -18.30 -29.46 -11.07
N LYS A 400 -18.58 -28.48 -11.92
CA LYS A 400 -19.71 -27.57 -11.73
C LYS A 400 -21.04 -28.26 -12.03
N GLY A 401 -21.07 -29.21 -12.97
CA GLY A 401 -22.26 -29.97 -13.32
C GLY A 401 -23.32 -29.18 -14.10
N GLU A 402 -23.05 -27.91 -14.42
CA GLU A 402 -23.92 -27.01 -15.17
C GLU A 402 -23.11 -26.17 -16.16
N LYS A 403 -23.80 -25.69 -17.20
CA LYS A 403 -23.18 -24.80 -18.19
C LYS A 403 -22.91 -23.43 -17.59
N VAL A 404 -21.69 -22.92 -17.77
CA VAL A 404 -21.36 -21.52 -17.48
C VAL A 404 -21.55 -20.71 -18.74
N ARG A 405 -22.44 -19.70 -18.66
CA ARG A 405 -22.68 -18.76 -19.76
C ARG A 405 -21.36 -18.17 -20.27
N ASP A 406 -21.21 -18.11 -21.59
CA ASP A 406 -20.06 -17.58 -22.34
C ASP A 406 -18.72 -18.32 -22.17
N PHE A 407 -18.60 -19.30 -21.26
CA PHE A 407 -17.30 -19.93 -20.97
C PHE A 407 -16.75 -20.75 -22.13
N ALA A 408 -17.59 -21.47 -22.88
CA ALA A 408 -17.15 -22.20 -24.07
C ALA A 408 -16.64 -21.25 -25.17
N ASN A 409 -17.32 -20.12 -25.38
CA ASN A 409 -16.91 -19.10 -26.34
C ASN A 409 -15.59 -18.45 -25.91
N PHE A 410 -15.44 -18.15 -24.62
CA PHE A 410 -14.19 -17.65 -24.05
C PHE A 410 -13.04 -18.63 -24.26
N THR A 411 -13.23 -19.92 -23.98
CA THR A 411 -12.19 -20.94 -24.18
C THR A 411 -11.75 -21.03 -25.64
N LYS A 412 -12.71 -21.00 -26.57
CA LYS A 412 -12.42 -20.94 -28.01
C LYS A 412 -11.62 -19.69 -28.38
N LEU A 413 -12.09 -18.52 -27.94
CA LEU A 413 -11.45 -17.23 -28.22
C LEU A 413 -10.02 -17.17 -27.67
N TYR A 414 -9.84 -17.59 -26.42
CA TYR A 414 -8.54 -17.68 -25.75
C TYR A 414 -7.57 -18.55 -26.56
N ASN A 415 -7.99 -19.73 -26.97
CA ASN A 415 -7.14 -20.65 -27.74
C ASN A 415 -6.74 -20.11 -29.11
N LEU A 416 -7.61 -19.32 -29.76
CA LEU A 416 -7.28 -18.65 -31.01
C LEU A 416 -6.29 -17.51 -30.79
N GLY A 417 -6.47 -16.71 -29.74
CA GLY A 417 -5.62 -15.56 -29.41
C GLY A 417 -4.25 -15.94 -28.84
N ARG A 418 -4.10 -17.15 -28.28
CA ARG A 418 -2.86 -17.64 -27.65
C ARG A 418 -1.64 -17.67 -28.59
N TYR A 419 -1.87 -17.78 -29.90
CA TYR A 419 -0.83 -17.95 -30.93
C TYR A 419 -0.53 -16.66 -31.72
N VAL A 420 -1.13 -15.54 -31.32
CA VAL A 420 -0.99 -14.21 -31.95
C VAL A 420 -0.25 -13.29 -30.98
#